data_AF-A0A3M3WIR9-F1
#
_entry.id   AF-A0A3M3WIR9-F1
#
_cell.length_a   1.000
_cell.length_b   1.000
_cell.length_c   1.000
_cell.angle_alpha   90.00
_cell.angle_beta   90.00
_cell.angle_gamma   90.00
#
_symmetry.space_group_name_H-M   'P 1'
#
loop_
_entity.id
_entity.type
_entity.pdbx_description
1 polymer ?
#
loop_
_entity_poly.entity_id
_entity_poly.type
_entity_poly.pdbx_seq_one_letter_code
_entity_poly.pdbx_strand_id
1 'polypeptide(L)'
;MSTRPEFSREVSPMNAIDLLKADHERVKALLTQLSESTERGVKKRTELLAKLEAEISLHTKLEEEILYPAFRKAGGKEQDIMYHEAKEEHRTVDALVLPDLKQTEPSTTEFSGRVKVVKELLEHHIEEEETDMFPQAKKLLGKALLEELGAEMEAMKAAHKKSQSTKPMAA
;
A
#
# COMPACT_ATOMS: atom_id res chain seq x y z
N MET A 1 -51.55 9.15 -0.14
CA MET A 1 -50.16 9.46 -0.54
C MET A 1 -49.26 8.52 0.24
N SER A 2 -48.73 7.50 -0.43
CA SER A 2 -47.92 6.45 0.21
C SER A 2 -46.45 6.82 0.08
N THR A 3 -45.80 7.16 1.19
CA THR A 3 -44.37 7.47 1.25
C THR A 3 -43.58 6.16 1.32
N ARG A 4 -42.81 5.86 0.26
CA ARG A 4 -41.79 4.80 0.28
C ARG A 4 -40.68 5.17 1.26
N PRO A 5 -40.12 4.22 2.02
CA PRO A 5 -38.93 4.47 2.81
C PRO A 5 -37.72 4.58 1.87
N GLU A 6 -36.94 5.65 2.04
CA GLU A 6 -35.61 5.77 1.45
C GLU A 6 -34.69 4.75 2.12
N PHE A 7 -34.31 3.71 1.37
CA PHE A 7 -33.19 2.85 1.75
C PHE A 7 -31.92 3.71 1.72
N SER A 8 -31.52 4.21 2.88
CA SER A 8 -30.14 4.66 3.09
C SER A 8 -29.24 3.46 2.75
N ARG A 9 -28.44 3.59 1.68
CA ARG A 9 -27.36 2.65 1.42
C ARG A 9 -26.43 2.71 2.63
N GLU A 10 -26.52 1.74 3.52
CA GLU A 10 -25.42 1.43 4.42
C GLU A 10 -24.22 1.14 3.51
N VAL A 11 -23.26 2.06 3.51
CA VAL A 11 -21.94 1.78 2.96
C VAL A 11 -21.37 0.72 3.88
N SER A 12 -21.38 -0.54 3.43
CA SER A 12 -20.70 -1.61 4.15
C SER A 12 -19.28 -1.12 4.45
N PRO A 13 -18.83 -1.16 5.72
CA PRO A 13 -17.48 -0.76 6.04
C PRO A 13 -16.50 -1.55 5.16
N MET A 14 -15.55 -0.84 4.55
CA MET A 14 -14.54 -1.49 3.70
C MET A 14 -13.76 -2.49 4.55
N ASN A 15 -13.62 -3.72 4.07
CA ASN A 15 -12.80 -4.71 4.75
C ASN A 15 -11.31 -4.48 4.47
N ALA A 16 -10.43 -5.18 5.19
CA ALA A 16 -8.98 -5.06 5.06
C ALA A 16 -8.48 -5.13 3.60
N ILE A 17 -8.99 -6.09 2.81
CA ILE A 17 -8.54 -6.27 1.42
C ILE A 17 -9.02 -5.12 0.52
N ASP A 18 -10.23 -4.61 0.74
CA ASP A 18 -10.73 -3.47 -0.03
C ASP A 18 -9.91 -2.21 0.25
N LEU A 19 -9.44 -2.04 1.50
CA LEU A 19 -8.57 -0.94 1.89
C LEU A 19 -7.18 -1.03 1.24
N LEU A 20 -6.56 -2.22 1.26
CA LEU A 20 -5.24 -2.44 0.66
C LEU A 20 -5.29 -2.31 -0.87
N LYS A 21 -6.32 -2.84 -1.54
CA LYS A 21 -6.52 -2.58 -2.98
C LYS A 21 -6.66 -1.09 -3.29
N ALA A 22 -7.32 -0.33 -2.41
CA ALA A 22 -7.38 1.13 -2.60
C ALA A 22 -6.02 1.81 -2.39
N ASP A 23 -5.15 1.30 -1.49
CA ASP A 23 -3.76 1.73 -1.38
C ASP A 23 -2.98 1.38 -2.67
N HIS A 24 -3.11 0.15 -3.19
CA HIS A 24 -2.46 -0.29 -4.43
C HIS A 24 -2.76 0.64 -5.60
N GLU A 25 -4.02 1.01 -5.80
CA GLU A 25 -4.41 1.91 -6.88
C GLU A 25 -3.77 3.30 -6.73
N ARG A 26 -3.60 3.79 -5.49
CA ARG A 26 -2.86 5.04 -5.24
C ARG A 26 -1.38 4.89 -5.56
N VAL A 27 -0.76 3.80 -5.13
CA VAL A 27 0.66 3.50 -5.39
C VAL A 27 0.92 3.38 -6.90
N LYS A 28 0.13 2.58 -7.62
CA LYS A 28 0.21 2.44 -9.10
C LYS A 28 0.05 3.79 -9.81
N ALA A 29 -0.87 4.63 -9.35
CA ALA A 29 -1.08 5.96 -9.91
C ALA A 29 0.11 6.90 -9.68
N LEU A 30 0.76 6.85 -8.51
CA LEU A 30 1.97 7.62 -8.21
C LEU A 30 3.16 7.14 -9.05
N LEU A 31 3.35 5.82 -9.17
CA LEU A 31 4.40 5.20 -9.98
C LEU A 31 4.25 5.55 -11.46
N THR A 32 3.01 5.53 -11.98
CA THR A 32 2.72 5.95 -13.36
C THR A 32 3.07 7.42 -13.57
N GLN A 33 2.65 8.30 -12.67
CA GLN A 33 2.99 9.73 -12.76
C GLN A 33 4.49 10.01 -12.65
N LEU A 34 5.24 9.24 -11.85
CA LEU A 34 6.70 9.32 -11.77
C LEU A 34 7.35 8.85 -13.07
N SER A 35 6.92 7.70 -13.60
CA SER A 35 7.47 7.10 -14.83
C SER A 35 7.22 7.98 -16.06
N GLU A 36 6.06 8.63 -16.15
CA GLU A 36 5.71 9.55 -17.25
C GLU A 36 6.30 10.97 -17.08
N SER A 37 6.95 11.26 -15.96
CA SER A 37 7.54 12.58 -15.71
C SER A 37 8.85 12.77 -16.49
N THR A 38 9.19 14.02 -16.79
CA THR A 38 10.44 14.38 -17.48
C THR A 38 11.46 14.98 -16.52
N GLU A 39 12.73 15.02 -16.93
CA GLU A 39 13.87 15.57 -16.20
C GLU A 39 13.67 17.05 -15.82
N ARG A 40 12.87 17.79 -16.59
CA ARG A 40 12.50 19.18 -16.29
C ARG A 40 11.52 19.30 -15.12
N GLY A 41 10.85 18.22 -14.75
CA GLY A 41 9.82 18.16 -13.71
C GLY A 41 10.35 17.94 -12.30
N VAL A 42 11.53 18.46 -11.95
CA VAL A 42 12.23 18.20 -10.66
C VAL A 42 11.32 18.34 -9.45
N LYS A 43 10.58 19.47 -9.35
CA LYS A 43 9.64 19.70 -8.24
C LYS A 43 8.54 18.63 -8.18
N LYS A 44 7.92 18.29 -9.32
CA LYS A 44 6.89 17.26 -9.40
C LYS A 44 7.45 15.88 -9.02
N ARG A 45 8.63 15.51 -9.51
CA ARG A 45 9.31 14.24 -9.18
C ARG A 45 9.57 14.12 -7.68
N THR A 46 10.08 15.20 -7.07
CA THR A 46 10.34 15.26 -5.62
C THR A 46 9.06 15.08 -4.81
N GLU A 47 7.99 15.81 -5.17
CA GLU A 47 6.70 15.72 -4.48
C GLU A 47 6.05 14.34 -4.64
N LEU A 48 6.13 13.73 -5.82
CA LEU A 48 5.60 12.39 -6.07
C LEU A 48 6.38 11.32 -5.32
N LEU A 49 7.71 11.40 -5.27
CA LEU A 49 8.55 10.46 -4.53
C LEU A 49 8.23 10.51 -3.03
N ALA A 50 8.11 11.71 -2.46
CA ALA A 50 7.73 11.86 -1.05
C ALA A 50 6.34 11.27 -0.75
N LYS A 51 5.38 11.42 -1.66
CA LYS A 51 4.05 10.81 -1.54
C LYS A 51 4.13 9.28 -1.64
N LEU A 52 4.89 8.76 -2.62
CA LEU A 52 5.06 7.33 -2.82
C LEU A 52 5.66 6.68 -1.56
N GLU A 53 6.71 7.27 -0.99
CA GLU A 53 7.33 6.78 0.25
C GLU A 53 6.32 6.75 1.41
N ALA A 54 5.52 7.80 1.57
CA ALA A 54 4.53 7.87 2.64
C ALA A 54 3.41 6.82 2.46
N GLU A 55 2.92 6.61 1.24
CA GLU A 55 1.90 5.59 0.95
C GLU A 55 2.45 4.19 1.18
N ILE A 56 3.64 3.86 0.64
CA ILE A 56 4.27 2.54 0.83
C ILE A 56 4.51 2.27 2.32
N SER A 57 5.10 3.21 3.06
CA SER A 57 5.43 3.01 4.47
C SER A 57 4.19 2.76 5.33
N LEU A 58 3.07 3.42 5.04
CA LEU A 58 1.82 3.16 5.76
C LEU A 58 1.20 1.83 5.33
N HIS A 59 1.22 1.54 4.03
CA HIS A 59 0.64 0.34 3.44
C HIS A 59 1.31 -0.94 3.96
N THR A 60 2.64 -1.04 3.84
CA THR A 60 3.39 -2.21 4.31
C THR A 60 3.25 -2.42 5.81
N LYS A 61 3.11 -1.34 6.59
CA LYS A 61 2.84 -1.42 8.02
C LYS A 61 1.49 -2.09 8.32
N LEU A 62 0.45 -1.77 7.55
CA LEU A 62 -0.88 -2.36 7.74
C LEU A 62 -0.87 -3.85 7.41
N GLU A 63 -0.17 -4.23 6.35
CA GLU A 63 0.02 -5.63 6.01
C GLU A 63 0.77 -6.37 7.11
N GLU A 64 1.96 -5.90 7.46
CA GLU A 64 2.86 -6.62 8.37
C GLU A 64 2.38 -6.65 9.82
N GLU A 65 1.64 -5.65 10.28
CA GLU A 65 1.11 -5.61 11.65
C GLU A 65 -0.28 -6.25 11.77
N ILE A 66 -1.09 -6.27 10.70
CA ILE A 66 -2.51 -6.67 10.78
C ILE A 66 -2.83 -7.85 9.84
N LEU A 67 -2.74 -7.68 8.52
CA LEU A 67 -3.23 -8.70 7.58
C LEU A 67 -2.36 -9.95 7.58
N TYR A 68 -1.05 -9.79 7.41
CA TYR A 68 -0.10 -10.87 7.27
C TYR A 68 -0.05 -11.80 8.48
N PRO A 69 -0.01 -11.31 9.74
CA PRO A 69 -0.10 -12.18 10.90
C PRO A 69 -1.40 -13.01 10.95
N ALA A 70 -2.54 -12.40 10.59
CA ALA A 70 -3.82 -13.10 10.54
C ALA A 70 -3.84 -14.17 9.44
N PHE A 71 -3.38 -13.83 8.24
CA PHE A 71 -3.26 -14.73 7.10
C PHE A 71 -2.37 -15.94 7.41
N ARG A 72 -1.16 -15.68 7.93
CA ARG A 72 -0.20 -16.71 8.32
C ARG A 72 -0.76 -17.64 9.39
N LYS A 73 -1.45 -17.09 10.40
CA LYS A 73 -2.05 -17.87 11.49
C LYS A 73 -3.21 -18.76 11.02
N ALA A 74 -3.98 -18.32 10.04
CA ALA A 74 -5.12 -19.07 9.51
C ALA A 74 -4.71 -20.13 8.47
N GLY A 75 -3.54 -19.97 7.84
CA GLY A 75 -3.02 -20.87 6.82
C GLY A 75 -2.09 -21.98 7.33
N GLY A 76 -1.44 -22.65 6.38
CA GLY A 76 -0.41 -23.67 6.60
C GLY A 76 0.91 -23.28 5.95
N LYS A 77 1.68 -24.30 5.51
CA LYS A 77 3.04 -24.10 4.96
C LYS A 77 3.08 -23.17 3.75
N GLU A 78 2.08 -23.24 2.87
CA GLU A 78 1.99 -22.39 1.68
C GLU A 78 1.87 -20.90 2.07
N GLN A 79 0.94 -20.57 2.96
CA GLN A 79 0.73 -19.19 3.42
C GLN A 79 1.91 -18.68 4.26
N ASP A 80 2.61 -19.57 4.97
CA ASP A 80 3.86 -19.23 5.67
C ASP A 80 4.98 -18.84 4.68
N ILE A 81 5.08 -19.53 3.53
CA ILE A 81 6.02 -19.17 2.46
C ILE A 81 5.65 -17.81 1.85
N MET A 82 4.38 -17.63 1.44
CA MET A 82 3.90 -16.37 0.84
C MET A 82 4.12 -15.18 1.79
N TYR A 83 3.87 -15.38 3.10
CA TYR A 83 4.15 -14.37 4.12
C TYR A 83 5.63 -13.95 4.15
N HIS A 84 6.54 -14.92 4.08
CA HIS A 84 7.97 -14.65 4.13
C HIS A 84 8.50 -14.03 2.83
N GLU A 85 7.94 -14.43 1.69
CA GLU A 85 8.23 -13.87 0.37
C GLU A 85 7.80 -12.40 0.29
N ALA A 86 6.54 -12.09 0.58
CA ALA A 86 6.02 -10.72 0.56
C ALA A 86 6.80 -9.77 1.49
N LYS A 87 7.18 -10.23 2.69
CA LYS A 87 8.04 -9.46 3.60
C LYS A 87 9.45 -9.21 3.05
N GLU A 88 10.00 -10.14 2.29
CA GLU A 88 11.31 -9.96 1.68
C GLU A 88 11.25 -8.98 0.50
N GLU A 89 10.14 -8.95 -0.24
CA GLU A 89 9.88 -7.94 -1.27
C GLU A 89 9.74 -6.54 -0.66
N HIS A 90 9.00 -6.39 0.44
CA HIS A 90 8.94 -5.15 1.22
C HIS A 90 10.33 -4.69 1.65
N ARG A 91 11.12 -5.58 2.27
CA ARG A 91 12.49 -5.29 2.69
C ARG A 91 13.36 -4.87 1.52
N THR A 92 13.22 -5.51 0.37
CA THR A 92 13.99 -5.19 -0.84
C THR A 92 13.71 -3.75 -1.27
N VAL A 93 12.43 -3.36 -1.37
CA VAL A 93 12.06 -1.99 -1.73
C VAL A 93 12.53 -0.99 -0.67
N ASP A 94 12.25 -1.24 0.60
CA ASP A 94 12.51 -0.29 1.70
C ASP A 94 13.99 -0.12 2.02
N ALA A 95 14.77 -1.21 2.01
CA ALA A 95 16.16 -1.20 2.44
C ALA A 95 17.15 -0.98 1.29
N LEU A 96 16.78 -1.37 0.06
CA LEU A 96 17.72 -1.37 -1.07
C LEU A 96 17.34 -0.35 -2.14
N VAL A 97 16.08 -0.33 -2.58
CA VAL A 97 15.71 0.41 -3.80
C VAL A 97 15.25 1.84 -3.53
N LEU A 98 14.38 2.07 -2.54
CA LEU A 98 13.92 3.40 -2.16
C LEU A 98 15.04 4.31 -1.64
N PRO A 99 15.96 3.87 -0.76
CA PRO A 99 17.05 4.72 -0.28
C PRO A 99 17.94 5.19 -1.43
N ASP A 100 18.16 4.31 -2.40
CA ASP A 100 18.89 4.62 -3.62
C ASP A 100 18.14 5.66 -4.46
N LEU A 101 16.86 5.45 -4.77
CA LEU A 101 16.07 6.43 -5.53
C LEU A 101 16.04 7.81 -4.86
N LYS A 102 15.94 7.86 -3.52
CA LYS A 102 15.93 9.12 -2.75
C LYS A 102 17.23 9.89 -2.79
N GLN A 103 18.36 9.21 -2.99
CA GLN A 103 19.68 9.84 -3.10
C GLN A 103 20.03 10.25 -4.53
N THR A 104 19.18 9.94 -5.51
CA THR A 104 19.40 10.27 -6.91
C THR A 104 18.79 11.62 -7.27
N GLU A 105 19.56 12.47 -7.95
CA GLU A 105 19.11 13.79 -8.41
C GLU A 105 17.92 13.65 -9.39
N PRO A 106 16.73 14.21 -9.08
CA PRO A 106 15.54 14.04 -9.90
C PRO A 106 15.64 14.60 -11.32
N SER A 107 16.60 15.47 -11.63
CA SER A 107 16.82 15.99 -12.99
C SER A 107 17.61 15.04 -13.90
N THR A 108 17.95 13.83 -13.46
CA THR A 108 18.81 12.90 -14.20
C THR A 108 18.03 11.77 -14.88
N THR A 109 18.65 11.15 -15.89
CA THR A 109 18.15 9.90 -16.50
C THR A 109 18.31 8.70 -15.57
N GLU A 110 19.29 8.73 -14.65
CA GLU A 110 19.46 7.73 -13.61
C GLU A 110 18.21 7.65 -12.71
N PHE A 111 17.65 8.80 -12.33
CA PHE A 111 16.38 8.85 -11.58
C PHE A 111 15.26 8.12 -12.32
N SER A 112 15.10 8.38 -13.62
CA SER A 112 14.09 7.71 -14.46
C SER A 112 14.32 6.19 -14.49
N GLY A 113 15.58 5.74 -14.57
CA GLY A 113 15.94 4.33 -14.50
C GLY A 113 15.58 3.69 -13.16
N ARG A 114 15.89 4.34 -12.04
CA ARG A 114 15.54 3.84 -10.70
C ARG A 114 14.04 3.83 -10.44
N VAL A 115 13.30 4.85 -10.91
CA VAL A 115 11.83 4.86 -10.88
C VAL A 115 11.25 3.65 -11.60
N LYS A 116 11.80 3.29 -12.77
CA LYS A 116 11.35 2.11 -13.52
C LYS A 116 11.53 0.82 -12.71
N VAL A 117 12.68 0.64 -12.07
CA VAL A 117 12.95 -0.55 -11.23
C VAL A 117 12.00 -0.62 -10.03
N VAL A 118 11.81 0.49 -9.30
CA VAL A 118 10.84 0.55 -8.18
C VAL A 118 9.44 0.21 -8.67
N LYS A 119 9.04 0.74 -9.83
CA LYS A 119 7.72 0.47 -10.42
C LYS A 119 7.53 -1.01 -10.71
N GLU A 120 8.49 -1.65 -11.38
CA GLU A 120 8.40 -3.08 -11.73
C GLU A 120 8.31 -3.97 -10.49
N LEU A 121 9.11 -3.70 -9.45
CA LEU A 121 9.07 -4.46 -8.20
C LEU A 121 7.74 -4.32 -7.46
N LEU A 122 7.22 -3.09 -7.33
CA LEU A 122 5.96 -2.85 -6.63
C LEU A 122 4.75 -3.37 -7.41
N GLU A 123 4.74 -3.23 -8.74
CA GLU A 123 3.65 -3.78 -9.57
C GLU A 123 3.63 -5.30 -9.52
N HIS A 124 4.79 -5.95 -9.51
CA HIS A 124 4.90 -7.41 -9.34
C HIS A 124 4.35 -7.86 -7.99
N HIS A 125 4.85 -7.27 -6.90
CA HIS A 125 4.39 -7.56 -5.54
C HIS A 125 2.85 -7.42 -5.42
N ILE A 126 2.31 -6.30 -5.88
CA ILE A 126 0.87 -6.03 -5.86
C ILE A 126 0.10 -7.09 -6.69
N GLU A 127 0.62 -7.50 -7.84
CA GLU A 127 -0.01 -8.54 -8.66
C GLU A 127 -0.08 -9.88 -7.92
N GLU A 128 1.01 -10.31 -7.29
CA GLU A 128 1.04 -11.55 -6.50
C GLU A 128 0.05 -11.52 -5.34
N GLU A 129 0.00 -10.42 -4.60
CA GLU A 129 -0.97 -10.26 -3.53
C GLU A 129 -2.42 -10.30 -4.03
N GLU A 130 -2.73 -9.52 -5.07
CA GLU A 130 -4.09 -9.39 -5.53
C GLU A 130 -4.62 -10.64 -6.24
N THR A 131 -3.74 -11.40 -6.89
CA THR A 131 -4.09 -12.58 -7.68
C THR A 131 -3.97 -13.88 -6.91
N ASP A 132 -3.12 -13.94 -5.88
CA ASP A 132 -2.90 -15.16 -5.11
C ASP A 132 -3.21 -14.98 -3.61
N MET A 133 -2.51 -14.08 -2.91
CA MET A 133 -2.64 -13.96 -1.45
C MET A 133 -4.04 -13.55 -1.01
N PHE A 134 -4.61 -12.49 -1.59
CA PHE A 134 -5.90 -11.95 -1.18
C PHE A 134 -7.07 -12.91 -1.45
N PRO A 135 -7.15 -13.62 -2.59
CA PRO A 135 -8.12 -14.70 -2.78
C PRO A 135 -8.04 -15.79 -1.71
N GLN A 136 -6.83 -16.16 -1.29
CA GLN A 136 -6.65 -17.13 -0.21
C GLN A 136 -7.05 -16.56 1.15
N ALA A 137 -6.66 -15.32 1.45
CA ALA A 137 -7.04 -14.61 2.68
C ALA A 137 -8.56 -14.48 2.80
N LYS A 138 -9.29 -14.19 1.70
CA LYS A 138 -10.76 -14.19 1.68
C LYS A 138 -11.36 -15.52 2.11
N LYS A 139 -10.79 -16.64 1.66
CA LYS A 139 -11.27 -17.99 2.00
C LYS A 139 -10.94 -18.37 3.44
N LEU A 140 -9.73 -18.05 3.91
CA LEU A 140 -9.22 -18.46 5.21
C LEU A 140 -9.78 -17.62 6.36
N LEU A 141 -9.85 -16.30 6.18
CA LEU A 141 -10.26 -15.36 7.23
C LEU A 141 -11.78 -15.17 7.26
N GLY A 142 -12.43 -15.27 6.10
CA GLY A 142 -13.87 -15.03 5.97
C GLY A 142 -14.25 -13.57 6.17
N LYS A 143 -15.53 -13.27 5.92
CA LYS A 143 -16.03 -11.90 5.86
C LYS A 143 -15.89 -11.14 7.19
N ALA A 144 -16.35 -11.74 8.29
CA ALA A 144 -16.42 -11.06 9.59
C ALA A 144 -15.03 -10.63 10.09
N LEU A 145 -14.05 -11.54 10.03
CA LEU A 145 -12.68 -11.22 10.45
C LEU A 145 -12.05 -10.17 9.53
N LEU A 146 -12.27 -10.22 8.22
CA LEU A 146 -11.76 -9.18 7.31
C LEU A 146 -12.36 -7.80 7.57
N GLU A 147 -13.63 -7.72 7.99
CA GLU A 147 -14.26 -6.47 8.42
C GLU A 147 -13.65 -5.97 9.74
N GLU A 148 -13.38 -6.85 10.70
CA GLU A 148 -12.68 -6.50 11.95
C GLU A 148 -11.26 -5.97 11.70
N LEU A 149 -10.46 -6.68 10.89
CA LEU A 149 -9.12 -6.25 10.50
C LEU A 149 -9.16 -4.92 9.72
N GLY A 150 -10.19 -4.72 8.89
CA GLY A 150 -10.39 -3.45 8.17
C GLY A 150 -10.63 -2.27 9.13
N ALA A 151 -11.43 -2.48 10.17
CA ALA A 151 -11.64 -1.46 11.20
C ALA A 151 -10.36 -1.14 11.98
N GLU A 152 -9.53 -2.15 12.27
CA GLU A 152 -8.22 -1.96 12.91
C GLU A 152 -7.26 -1.16 12.01
N MET A 153 -7.22 -1.47 10.71
CA MET A 153 -6.43 -0.74 9.73
C MET A 153 -6.84 0.73 9.63
N GLU A 154 -8.14 1.02 9.56
CA GLU A 154 -8.65 2.40 9.53
C GLU A 154 -8.27 3.18 10.80
N ALA A 155 -8.37 2.54 11.97
CA ALA A 155 -7.92 3.15 13.23
C ALA A 155 -6.43 3.47 13.21
N MET A 156 -5.59 2.56 12.68
CA MET A 156 -4.16 2.79 12.52
C MET A 156 -3.86 3.92 11.53
N LYS A 157 -4.54 3.97 10.37
CA LYS A 157 -4.41 5.07 9.39
C LYS A 157 -4.76 6.42 10.03
N ALA A 158 -5.87 6.48 10.78
CA ALA A 158 -6.29 7.70 11.47
C ALA A 158 -5.27 8.16 12.53
N ALA A 159 -4.68 7.23 13.28
CA ALA A 159 -3.63 7.53 14.24
C ALA A 159 -2.34 8.02 13.55
N HIS A 160 -1.93 7.39 12.45
CA HIS A 160 -0.77 7.81 11.67
C HIS A 160 -0.94 9.25 11.15
N LYS A 161 -2.11 9.59 10.61
CA LYS A 161 -2.43 10.94 10.12
C LYS A 161 -2.38 12.00 11.23
N LYS A 162 -2.82 11.68 12.45
CA LYS A 162 -2.70 12.56 13.62
C LYS A 162 -1.24 12.77 14.07
N SER A 163 -0.42 11.73 14.00
CA SER A 163 1.01 11.82 14.29
C SER A 163 1.76 12.71 13.28
N GLN A 164 1.48 12.54 11.99
CA GLN A 164 2.07 13.37 10.92
C GLN A 164 1.68 14.85 11.02
N SER A 165 0.45 15.15 11.45
CA SER A 165 -0.02 16.53 11.61
C SER A 165 0.49 17.24 12.88
N THR A 166 1.07 16.50 13.83
CA THR A 166 1.64 17.05 15.07
C THR A 166 3.16 17.14 15.05
N LYS A 167 3.84 16.52 14.08
CA LYS A 167 5.27 16.71 13.83
C LYS A 167 5.48 18.11 13.21
N PRO A 168 6.32 18.99 13.79
CA PRO A 168 6.62 20.26 13.15
C PRO A 168 7.30 19.97 11.81
N MET A 169 6.89 20.69 10.76
CA MET A 169 7.60 20.72 9.48
C MET A 169 9.05 21.11 9.79
N ALA A 170 9.96 20.13 9.75
CA ALA A 170 11.38 20.41 9.90
C ALA A 170 11.78 21.32 8.73
N ALA A 171 12.19 22.53 9.07
CA ALA A 171 12.67 23.57 8.16
C ALA A 171 14.08 23.24 7.65
#